data_AF-A0A969CZ96-F1
#
_entry.id   AF-A0A969CZ96-F1
#
_cell.length_a   1.000
_cell.length_b   1.000
_cell.length_c   1.000
_cell.angle_alpha   90.00
_cell.angle_beta   90.00
_cell.angle_gamma   90.00
#
_symmetry.space_group_name_H-M   'P 1'
#
loop_
_entity.id
_entity.type
_entity.pdbx_description
1 polymer ?
#
loop_
_entity_poly.entity_id
_entity_poly.type
_entity_poly.pdbx_seq_one_letter_code
_entity_poly.pdbx_strand_id
1 'polypeptide(L)'
;MILIGALTVGVAGGCGIGSSDEPVALEAQQQAVVQGGSREAGSLVIPMDLTWQDRGMLRAYGLVYRLLSNNIPVSWSVSPSKTQNGVDFAARVRDLETGASLGEVSYRGGPFVISAEHRDAALPIVQAWLASDCETVVHER
;
A
#
# COMPACT_ATOMS: atom_id res chain seq x y z
N MET A 1 -41.60 7.31 -22.15
CA MET A 1 -42.25 6.28 -22.98
C MET A 1 -41.48 6.17 -24.29
N ILE A 2 -40.42 5.37 -24.31
CA ILE A 2 -39.77 4.86 -25.53
C ILE A 2 -39.45 3.40 -25.21
N LEU A 3 -40.14 2.51 -25.94
CA LEU A 3 -40.08 1.06 -25.87
C LEU A 3 -39.16 0.62 -27.01
N ILE A 4 -38.04 -0.04 -26.71
CA ILE A 4 -37.22 -0.78 -27.69
C ILE A 4 -36.67 -1.95 -26.86
N GLY A 5 -36.99 -3.21 -27.08
CA GLY A 5 -37.31 -3.91 -28.31
C GLY A 5 -36.44 -5.16 -28.29
N ALA A 6 -36.85 -6.17 -27.52
CA ALA A 6 -36.12 -7.43 -27.37
C ALA A 6 -36.14 -8.20 -28.69
N LEU A 7 -34.97 -8.41 -29.29
CA LEU A 7 -34.80 -9.29 -30.44
C LEU A 7 -34.05 -10.55 -29.97
N THR A 8 -34.81 -11.63 -29.79
CA THR A 8 -34.29 -12.98 -29.67
C THR A 8 -34.01 -13.52 -31.08
N VAL A 9 -32.77 -13.93 -31.34
CA VAL A 9 -32.41 -14.76 -32.49
C VAL A 9 -31.85 -16.06 -31.93
N GLY A 10 -32.64 -17.13 -32.06
CA GLY A 10 -32.13 -18.49 -31.96
C GLY A 10 -31.72 -18.96 -33.35
N VAL A 11 -30.52 -19.55 -33.46
CA VAL A 11 -30.11 -20.35 -34.62
C VAL A 11 -29.63 -21.71 -34.13
N ALA A 12 -30.10 -22.72 -34.83
CA ALA A 12 -29.96 -24.14 -34.57
C ALA A 12 -28.56 -24.70 -34.89
N GLY A 13 -28.19 -25.72 -34.12
CA GLY A 13 -27.55 -26.97 -34.56
C GLY A 13 -26.43 -26.92 -35.60
N GLY A 14 -25.19 -27.04 -35.13
CA GLY A 14 -24.07 -27.58 -35.89
C GLY A 14 -23.13 -28.34 -34.95
N CYS A 15 -22.90 -29.62 -35.23
CA CYS A 15 -21.82 -30.39 -34.59
C CYS A 15 -20.48 -29.86 -35.10
N GLY A 16 -20.00 -28.78 -34.50
CA GLY A 16 -18.65 -28.28 -34.67
C GLY A 16 -17.77 -28.82 -33.55
N ILE A 17 -16.67 -29.46 -33.91
CA ILE A 17 -15.62 -29.93 -33.01
C ILE A 17 -15.10 -28.71 -32.26
N GLY A 18 -15.42 -28.62 -30.96
CA GLY A 18 -14.97 -27.54 -30.10
C GLY A 18 -13.47 -27.66 -29.85
N SER A 19 -12.66 -27.08 -30.72
CA SER A 19 -11.40 -26.48 -30.30
C SER A 19 -11.75 -25.12 -29.69
N SER A 20 -12.17 -25.14 -28.42
CA SER A 20 -12.19 -23.93 -27.61
C SER A 20 -10.74 -23.59 -27.28
N ASP A 21 -10.04 -23.02 -28.25
CA ASP A 21 -9.05 -21.99 -27.96
C ASP A 21 -9.83 -20.80 -27.38
N GLU A 22 -10.34 -20.98 -26.17
CA GLU A 22 -10.74 -19.89 -25.31
C GLU A 22 -9.46 -19.09 -25.08
N PRO A 23 -9.37 -17.83 -25.53
CA PRO A 23 -8.28 -17.00 -25.06
C PRO A 23 -8.45 -16.98 -23.55
N VAL A 24 -7.50 -17.60 -22.83
CA VAL A 24 -7.39 -17.41 -21.39
C VAL A 24 -7.27 -15.91 -21.22
N ALA A 25 -8.39 -15.29 -20.87
CA ALA A 25 -8.41 -13.93 -20.39
C ALA A 25 -7.54 -13.98 -19.15
N LEU A 26 -6.26 -13.67 -19.35
CA LEU A 26 -5.41 -13.15 -18.31
C LEU A 26 -6.12 -11.88 -17.89
N GLU A 27 -7.12 -12.03 -17.02
CA GLU A 27 -7.53 -10.99 -16.11
C GLU A 27 -6.23 -10.67 -15.38
N ALA A 28 -5.50 -9.71 -15.91
CA ALA A 28 -4.55 -8.96 -15.16
C ALA A 28 -5.40 -8.48 -13.98
N GLN A 29 -5.30 -9.20 -12.86
CA GLN A 29 -5.56 -8.63 -11.57
C GLN A 29 -4.53 -7.51 -11.50
N GLN A 30 -4.89 -6.38 -12.09
CA GLN A 30 -4.29 -5.11 -11.83
C GLN A 30 -4.73 -4.87 -10.39
N GLN A 31 -4.01 -5.45 -9.43
CA GLN A 31 -3.83 -4.74 -8.18
C GLN A 31 -3.47 -3.34 -8.65
N ALA A 32 -4.38 -2.41 -8.41
CA ALA A 32 -4.10 -1.02 -8.64
C ALA A 32 -2.74 -0.81 -7.97
N VAL A 33 -1.72 -0.50 -8.76
CA VAL A 33 -0.57 0.15 -8.18
C VAL A 33 -1.19 1.43 -7.66
N VAL A 34 -1.57 1.45 -6.39
CA VAL A 34 -2.15 2.61 -5.75
C VAL A 34 -1.02 3.61 -5.76
N GLN A 35 -1.00 4.44 -6.80
CA GLN A 35 -0.13 5.59 -6.98
C GLN A 35 -0.55 6.62 -5.92
N GLY A 36 -0.31 6.31 -4.65
CA GLY A 36 -0.91 7.06 -3.56
C GLY A 36 -0.86 6.44 -2.18
N GLY A 37 -0.09 5.37 -1.94
CA GLY A 37 -0.02 4.73 -0.61
C GLY A 37 0.18 5.73 0.54
N SER A 38 0.89 6.83 0.29
CA SER A 38 1.17 7.87 1.28
C SER A 38 0.22 9.05 1.36
N ARG A 39 -0.85 9.12 0.56
CA ARG A 39 -1.59 10.38 0.35
C ARG A 39 -2.79 10.59 1.27
N GLU A 40 -3.30 9.54 1.90
CA GLU A 40 -4.51 9.64 2.71
C GLU A 40 -4.20 9.97 4.17
N ALA A 41 -4.97 10.89 4.75
CA ALA A 41 -4.91 11.16 6.19
C ALA A 41 -5.27 9.89 6.96
N GLY A 42 -4.56 9.63 8.06
CA GLY A 42 -4.68 8.40 8.84
C GLY A 42 -3.76 7.25 8.38
N SER A 43 -3.06 7.38 7.25
CA SER A 43 -2.05 6.37 6.87
C SER A 43 -0.89 6.37 7.87
N LEU A 44 -0.28 5.20 8.07
CA LEU A 44 0.95 5.05 8.86
C LEU A 44 2.14 4.88 7.92
N VAL A 45 3.20 5.67 8.12
CA VAL A 45 4.40 5.67 7.31
C VAL A 45 5.58 5.20 8.14
N ILE A 46 6.24 4.14 7.69
CA ILE A 46 7.51 3.64 8.24
C ILE A 46 8.62 4.17 7.32
N PRO A 47 9.36 5.22 7.73
CA PRO A 47 10.46 5.75 6.95
C PRO A 47 11.56 4.70 6.78
N MET A 48 12.24 4.75 5.64
CA MET A 48 13.37 3.86 5.31
C MET A 48 14.62 4.66 4.88
N ASP A 49 14.69 5.92 5.30
CA ASP A 49 15.82 6.83 5.04
C ASP A 49 16.71 7.00 6.27
N LEU A 50 17.92 7.54 6.06
CA LEU A 50 18.91 7.74 7.12
C LEU A 50 18.60 8.92 8.05
N THR A 51 17.57 9.73 7.77
CA THR A 51 17.19 10.83 8.67
C THR A 51 16.39 10.30 9.85
N TRP A 52 15.46 9.38 9.57
CA TRP A 52 14.54 8.85 10.58
C TRP A 52 14.85 7.42 11.00
N GLN A 53 15.49 6.63 10.14
CA GLN A 53 15.59 5.18 10.30
C GLN A 53 17.02 4.64 10.23
N ASP A 54 18.04 5.47 10.47
CA ASP A 54 19.47 5.09 10.35
C ASP A 54 19.83 3.86 11.22
N ARG A 55 19.51 3.93 12.52
CA ARG A 55 19.80 2.85 13.48
C ARG A 55 18.69 1.81 13.57
N GLY A 56 17.47 2.18 13.21
CA GLY A 56 16.29 1.33 13.31
C GLY A 56 15.93 0.57 12.04
N MET A 57 16.72 0.62 10.97
CA MET A 57 16.31 0.11 9.64
C MET A 57 15.98 -1.38 9.64
N LEU A 58 16.84 -2.21 10.24
CA LEU A 58 16.59 -3.65 10.33
C LEU A 58 15.41 -3.96 11.27
N ARG A 59 15.20 -3.13 12.30
CA ARG A 59 14.08 -3.26 13.24
C ARG A 59 12.75 -2.90 12.55
N ALA A 60 12.74 -1.88 11.71
CA ALA A 60 11.59 -1.51 10.88
C ALA A 60 11.17 -2.65 9.94
N TYR A 61 12.11 -3.38 9.34
CA TYR A 61 11.78 -4.61 8.60
C TYR A 61 11.13 -5.69 9.49
N GLY A 62 11.55 -5.81 10.75
CA GLY A 62 10.91 -6.67 11.75
C GLY A 62 9.45 -6.26 12.02
N LEU A 63 9.18 -4.96 12.14
CA LEU A 63 7.82 -4.43 12.25
C LEU A 63 6.99 -4.77 11.00
N VAL A 64 7.54 -4.55 9.80
CA VAL A 64 6.87 -4.90 8.54
C VAL A 64 6.54 -6.40 8.49
N TYR A 65 7.49 -7.27 8.85
CA TYR A 65 7.25 -8.71 8.95
C TYR A 65 6.11 -9.04 9.92
N ARG A 66 6.09 -8.39 11.09
CA ARG A 66 5.04 -8.62 12.10
C ARG A 66 3.66 -8.18 11.60
N LEU A 67 3.56 -7.05 10.90
CA LEU A 67 2.32 -6.57 10.29
C LEU A 67 1.80 -7.56 9.24
N LEU A 68 2.66 -7.95 8.30
CA LEU A 68 2.32 -8.90 7.25
C LEU A 68 1.92 -10.27 7.81
N SER A 69 2.61 -10.73 8.87
CA SER A 69 2.27 -11.99 9.57
C SER A 69 0.92 -11.94 10.29
N ASN A 70 0.37 -10.75 10.53
CA ASN A 70 -0.97 -10.53 11.09
C ASN A 70 -2.01 -10.17 10.00
N ASN A 71 -1.71 -10.45 8.71
CA ASN A 71 -2.57 -10.16 7.57
C ASN A 71 -2.89 -8.67 7.40
N ILE A 72 -1.98 -7.79 7.80
CA ILE A 72 -2.10 -6.35 7.60
C ILE A 72 -1.32 -5.95 6.34
N PRO A 73 -1.98 -5.47 5.28
CA PRO A 73 -1.30 -5.06 4.06
C PRO A 73 -0.33 -3.89 4.30
N VAL A 74 0.86 -4.01 3.73
CA VAL A 74 1.89 -2.97 3.74
C VAL A 74 2.33 -2.72 2.31
N SER A 75 2.26 -1.46 1.87
CA SER A 75 2.69 -1.03 0.54
C SER A 75 4.11 -0.47 0.59
N TRP A 76 4.96 -0.89 -0.34
CA TRP A 76 6.26 -0.24 -0.56
C TRP A 76 6.06 0.94 -1.52
N SER A 77 6.31 2.17 -1.05
CA SER A 77 5.99 3.38 -1.79
C SER A 77 7.25 4.00 -2.40
N VAL A 78 7.47 3.78 -3.69
CA VAL A 78 8.61 4.31 -4.44
C VAL A 78 8.16 5.18 -5.62
N SER A 79 8.76 6.36 -5.79
CA SER A 79 8.52 7.19 -6.98
C SER A 79 9.30 6.64 -8.17
N PRO A 80 8.65 6.27 -9.29
CA PRO A 80 9.35 5.67 -10.43
C PRO A 80 10.21 6.67 -11.21
N SER A 81 9.94 7.96 -11.06
CA SER A 81 10.62 9.03 -11.79
C SER A 81 11.72 9.72 -10.98
N LYS A 82 12.01 9.24 -9.77
CA LYS A 82 13.05 9.84 -8.93
C LYS A 82 14.45 9.44 -9.40
N THR A 83 15.40 10.35 -9.22
CA THR A 83 16.83 10.00 -9.28
C THR A 83 17.23 9.16 -8.07
N GLN A 84 18.42 8.55 -8.09
CA GLN A 84 18.96 7.86 -6.93
C GLN A 84 18.95 8.78 -5.70
N ASN A 85 18.49 8.26 -4.55
CA ASN A 85 18.28 9.02 -3.30
C ASN A 85 17.29 10.20 -3.40
N GLY A 86 16.54 10.31 -4.50
CA GLY A 86 15.46 11.27 -4.66
C GLY A 86 14.30 11.02 -3.69
N VAL A 87 13.41 12.01 -3.60
CA VAL A 87 12.21 11.93 -2.75
C VAL A 87 11.19 11.00 -3.41
N ASP A 88 10.63 10.09 -2.61
CA ASP A 88 9.51 9.23 -3.01
C ASP A 88 8.18 9.97 -2.90
N PHE A 89 7.93 10.60 -1.75
CA PHE A 89 6.84 11.52 -1.53
C PHE A 89 7.12 12.41 -0.30
N ALA A 90 6.30 13.44 -0.14
CA ALA A 90 6.27 14.25 1.07
C ALA A 90 4.86 14.21 1.70
N ALA A 91 4.81 14.29 3.02
CA ALA A 91 3.56 14.32 3.77
C ALA A 91 3.71 15.16 5.04
N ARG A 92 2.62 15.80 5.47
CA ARG A 92 2.54 16.36 6.82
C ARG A 92 2.26 15.25 7.79
N VAL A 93 3.03 15.15 8.87
CA VAL A 93 2.94 14.00 9.77
C VAL A 93 3.11 14.38 11.25
N ARG A 94 2.74 13.43 12.10
CA ARG A 94 3.02 13.36 13.52
C ARG A 94 3.85 12.11 13.82
N ASP A 95 4.85 12.22 14.68
CA ASP A 95 5.59 11.08 15.19
C ASP A 95 4.72 10.27 16.16
N LEU A 96 4.64 8.95 15.94
CA LEU A 96 3.70 8.09 16.66
C LEU A 96 4.21 7.69 18.05
N GLU A 97 5.53 7.68 18.27
CA GLU A 97 6.14 7.38 19.57
C GLU A 97 5.99 8.56 20.53
N THR A 98 6.37 9.76 20.07
CA THR A 98 6.43 10.99 20.88
C THR A 98 5.16 11.83 20.81
N GLY A 99 4.33 11.63 19.78
CA GLY A 99 3.17 12.48 19.49
C GLY A 99 3.51 13.85 18.91
N ALA A 100 4.77 14.13 18.60
CA ALA A 100 5.22 15.44 18.10
C ALA A 100 4.76 15.66 16.65
N SER A 101 4.20 16.84 16.35
CA SER A 101 3.95 17.24 14.95
C SER A 101 5.26 17.66 14.28
N LEU A 102 5.57 17.05 13.13
CA LEU A 102 6.83 17.26 12.43
C LEU A 102 6.72 18.20 11.22
N GLY A 103 5.51 18.69 10.93
CA GLY A 103 5.26 19.43 9.68
C GLY A 103 5.41 18.52 8.46
N GLU A 104 5.89 19.08 7.35
CA GLU A 104 6.08 18.34 6.10
C GLU A 104 7.43 17.59 6.09
N VAL A 105 7.37 16.27 6.01
CA VAL A 105 8.51 15.36 5.93
C VAL A 105 8.61 14.80 4.52
N SER A 106 9.82 14.79 3.96
CA SER A 106 10.13 14.16 2.67
C SER A 106 10.77 12.79 2.89
N TYR A 107 10.16 11.75 2.35
CA TYR A 107 10.63 10.38 2.49
C TYR A 107 11.47 9.92 1.30
N ARG A 108 12.49 9.12 1.58
CA ARG A 108 13.43 8.54 0.60
C ARG A 108 13.60 7.05 0.89
N GLY A 109 14.26 6.34 -0.02
CA GLY A 109 14.58 4.92 0.17
C GLY A 109 13.38 3.97 0.00
N GLY A 110 12.22 4.47 -0.43
CA GLY A 110 11.01 3.66 -0.54
C GLY A 110 10.45 3.32 0.85
N PRO A 111 9.82 4.28 1.54
CA PRO A 111 9.16 4.02 2.81
C PRO A 111 8.04 2.98 2.66
N PHE A 112 7.73 2.29 3.75
CA PHE A 112 6.57 1.41 3.82
C PHE A 112 5.36 2.18 4.33
N VAL A 113 4.18 1.87 3.79
CA VAL A 113 2.94 2.57 4.14
C VAL A 113 1.82 1.58 4.41
N ILE A 114 1.11 1.80 5.51
CA ILE A 114 -0.16 1.14 5.83
C ILE A 114 -1.27 2.14 5.51
N SER A 115 -2.24 1.73 4.69
CA SER A 115 -3.38 2.57 4.31
C SER A 115 -4.28 2.87 5.52
N ALA A 116 -5.02 3.98 5.44
CA ALA A 116 -5.89 4.42 6.53
C ALA A 116 -6.97 3.37 6.90
N GLU A 117 -7.47 2.61 5.92
CA GLU A 117 -8.42 1.50 6.10
C GLU A 117 -7.88 0.36 6.99
N HIS A 118 -6.56 0.18 7.06
CA HIS A 118 -5.91 -0.86 7.86
C HIS A 118 -5.24 -0.31 9.13
N ARG A 119 -5.33 1.00 9.35
CA ARG A 119 -4.72 1.71 10.49
C ARG A 119 -5.16 1.12 11.81
N ASP A 120 -6.46 0.91 12.02
CA ASP A 120 -7.00 0.48 13.31
C ASP A 120 -6.53 -0.94 13.69
N ALA A 121 -6.34 -1.81 12.70
CA ALA A 121 -5.74 -3.14 12.91
C ALA A 121 -4.23 -3.05 13.18
N ALA A 122 -3.53 -2.12 12.53
CA ALA A 122 -2.07 -1.98 12.64
C ALA A 122 -1.63 -1.30 13.93
N LEU A 123 -2.39 -0.30 14.38
CA LEU A 123 -2.04 0.58 15.48
C LEU A 123 -1.65 -0.16 16.78
N PRO A 124 -2.40 -1.16 17.27
CA PRO A 124 -2.00 -1.87 18.49
C PRO A 124 -0.67 -2.64 18.32
N ILE A 125 -0.39 -3.17 17.12
CA ILE A 125 0.88 -3.87 16.85
C ILE A 125 2.03 -2.88 16.80
N VAL A 126 1.84 -1.74 16.12
CA VAL A 126 2.85 -0.68 16.02
C VAL A 126 3.16 -0.10 17.40
N GLN A 127 2.13 0.24 18.18
CA GLN A 127 2.33 0.79 19.53
C GLN A 127 3.04 -0.20 20.45
N ALA A 128 2.67 -1.49 20.40
CA ALA A 128 3.36 -2.52 21.16
C ALA A 128 4.82 -2.70 20.72
N TRP A 129 5.12 -2.52 19.42
CA TRP A 129 6.48 -2.55 18.90
C TRP A 129 7.30 -1.38 19.42
N LEU A 130 6.82 -0.15 19.25
CA LEU A 130 7.49 1.08 19.70
C LEU A 130 7.75 1.09 21.20
N ALA A 131 6.82 0.57 22.00
CA ALA A 131 7.02 0.42 23.45
C ALA A 131 8.19 -0.52 23.83
N SER A 132 8.55 -1.46 22.95
CA SER A 132 9.66 -2.41 23.15
C SER A 132 10.93 -2.03 22.38
N ASP A 133 10.85 -1.06 21.46
CA ASP A 133 11.88 -0.71 20.51
C ASP A 133 11.88 0.81 20.25
N CYS A 134 12.82 1.52 20.85
CA CYS A 134 12.96 2.97 20.72
C CYS A 134 13.85 3.42 19.54
N GLU A 135 14.18 2.50 18.62
CA GLU A 135 14.97 2.82 17.42
C GLU A 135 14.09 2.84 16.15
N THR A 136 12.93 2.18 16.18
CA THR A 136 11.97 2.20 15.08
C THR A 136 11.16 3.48 15.09
N VAL A 137 11.13 4.23 13.98
CA VAL A 137 10.27 5.41 13.86
C VAL A 137 9.05 5.05 13.02
N VAL A 138 7.88 5.54 13.43
CA VAL A 138 6.66 5.45 12.64
C VAL A 138 5.95 6.79 12.71
N HIS A 139 5.51 7.28 11.56
CA HIS A 139 4.77 8.52 11.43
C HIS A 139 3.31 8.24 11.10
N GLU A 140 2.41 9.09 11.59
CA GLU A 140 1.01 9.16 11.16
C GLU A 140 0.81 10.41 10.31
N ARG A 141 0.16 10.24 9.16
CA ARG A 141 -0.24 11.34 8.28
C ARG A 141 -1.58 11.95 8.68
#